data_AF-A0A0V0YY50-F1
#
_entry.id   AF-A0A0V0YY50-F1
#
_cell.length_a   1.000
_cell.length_b   1.000
_cell.length_c   1.000
_cell.angle_alpha   90.00
_cell.angle_beta   90.00
_cell.angle_gamma   90.00
#
_symmetry.space_group_name_H-M   'P 1'
#
loop_
_entity.id
_entity.type
_entity.pdbx_description
1 polymer ?
#
loop_
_entity_poly.entity_id
_entity_poly.type
_entity_poly.pdbx_seq_one_letter_code
_entity_poly.pdbx_strand_id
1 'polypeptide(L)'
;MAGYDRGIFAPGRCSYPFGMNCKAGNSTTEPYIVVHNSLLAHSQVVKLYKDTYQAIQKGWIGMNVYTIWYYPLTNSSADIEAAQRVRDFMIGWIIEPLVFGDYPMIMKKNAGSRLPSFTQKESEQVKGSFDFISLNHYTSSYVADNSEISYTDLRDYNKDMFAKTR
;
A
#
# COMPACT_ATOMS: atom_id res chain seq x y z
N MET A 1 -5.93 3.08 -4.08
CA MET A 1 -5.77 4.24 -4.99
C MET A 1 -7.01 4.47 -5.87
N ALA A 2 -7.30 3.63 -6.86
CA ALA A 2 -8.33 3.98 -7.86
C ALA A 2 -9.76 4.16 -7.29
N GLY A 3 -10.17 3.38 -6.28
CA GLY A 3 -11.53 3.44 -5.73
C GLY A 3 -11.77 4.37 -4.54
N TYR A 4 -10.72 4.77 -3.82
CA TYR A 4 -10.79 5.50 -2.53
C TYR A 4 -9.85 6.72 -2.46
N ASP A 5 -9.17 7.04 -3.55
CA ASP A 5 -8.29 8.21 -3.65
C ASP A 5 -8.61 9.03 -4.91
N ARG A 6 -8.56 8.39 -6.08
CA ARG A 6 -8.90 9.05 -7.36
C ARG A 6 -10.39 9.01 -7.72
N GLY A 7 -11.13 8.06 -7.14
CA GLY A 7 -12.56 7.85 -7.39
C GLY A 7 -12.90 7.33 -8.80
N ILE A 8 -11.95 6.73 -9.51
CA ILE A 8 -12.11 6.24 -10.90
C ILE A 8 -12.81 4.89 -10.94
N PHE A 9 -12.57 4.03 -9.94
CA PHE A 9 -13.21 2.72 -9.82
C PHE A 9 -14.23 2.71 -8.68
N ALA A 10 -15.16 1.76 -8.70
CA ALA A 10 -16.10 1.57 -7.61
C ALA A 10 -15.37 1.42 -6.25
N PRO A 11 -15.89 1.99 -5.15
CA PRO A 11 -17.17 2.72 -5.06
C PRO A 11 -17.10 4.19 -5.50
N GLY A 12 -15.98 4.66 -6.05
CA GLY A 12 -15.84 6.02 -6.57
C GLY A 12 -15.67 7.08 -5.48
N ARG A 13 -15.03 6.71 -4.36
CA ARG A 13 -14.81 7.63 -3.23
C ARG A 13 -13.49 8.38 -3.39
N CYS A 14 -13.53 9.68 -3.09
CA CYS A 14 -12.37 10.56 -3.08
C CYS A 14 -12.71 11.89 -2.41
N SER A 15 -11.73 12.78 -2.25
CA SER A 15 -11.92 14.15 -1.79
C SER A 15 -11.15 15.16 -2.66
N TYR A 16 -11.66 16.39 -2.75
CA TYR A 16 -10.95 17.50 -3.39
C TYR A 16 -9.66 17.80 -2.61
N PRO A 17 -8.51 18.08 -3.26
CA PRO A 17 -8.30 18.29 -4.70
C PRO A 17 -7.80 17.07 -5.51
N PHE A 18 -7.82 15.84 -4.98
CA PHE A 18 -7.05 14.71 -5.54
C PHE A 18 -7.77 13.87 -6.59
N GLY A 19 -9.07 13.64 -6.40
CA GLY A 19 -9.88 12.83 -7.30
C GLY A 19 -10.69 13.65 -8.31
N MET A 20 -11.42 12.94 -9.18
CA MET A 20 -12.30 13.54 -10.18
C MET A 20 -13.76 13.44 -9.75
N ASN A 21 -14.50 14.56 -9.77
CA ASN A 21 -15.94 14.59 -9.46
C ASN A 21 -16.32 13.91 -8.12
N CYS A 22 -15.48 14.11 -7.09
CA CYS A 22 -15.64 13.49 -5.78
C CYS A 22 -16.95 13.92 -5.10
N LYS A 23 -17.85 12.96 -4.85
CA LYS A 23 -19.13 13.20 -4.15
C LYS A 23 -19.04 12.92 -2.65
N ALA A 24 -18.19 11.96 -2.27
CA ALA A 24 -17.97 11.55 -0.89
C ALA A 24 -16.63 10.82 -0.81
N GLY A 25 -16.03 10.81 0.38
CA GLY A 25 -14.76 10.14 0.62
C GLY A 25 -13.74 11.02 1.31
N ASN A 26 -12.60 10.44 1.62
CA ASN A 26 -11.44 11.15 2.13
C ASN A 26 -10.17 10.49 1.58
N SER A 27 -9.62 11.07 0.50
CA SER A 27 -8.40 10.60 -0.17
C SER A 27 -7.16 10.60 0.75
N THR A 28 -7.21 11.39 1.83
CA THR A 28 -6.12 11.50 2.81
C THR A 28 -6.09 10.31 3.79
N THR A 29 -7.18 9.58 3.97
CA THR A 29 -7.30 8.49 4.98
C THR A 29 -7.86 7.18 4.47
N GLU A 30 -8.87 7.21 3.59
CA GLU A 30 -9.58 6.00 3.15
C GLU A 30 -8.71 4.95 2.46
N PRO A 31 -7.71 5.31 1.63
CA PRO A 31 -6.80 4.32 1.04
C PRO A 31 -6.10 3.48 2.10
N TYR A 32 -5.66 4.11 3.20
CA TYR A 32 -5.01 3.44 4.33
C TYR A 32 -5.95 2.50 5.07
N ILE A 33 -7.16 2.96 5.38
CA ILE A 33 -8.18 2.16 6.05
C ILE A 33 -8.55 0.93 5.23
N VAL A 34 -8.76 1.10 3.92
CA VAL A 34 -9.18 0.01 3.02
C VAL A 34 -8.09 -1.04 2.88
N VAL A 35 -6.83 -0.65 2.73
CA VAL A 35 -5.72 -1.62 2.66
C VAL A 35 -5.52 -2.32 3.99
N HIS A 36 -5.61 -1.61 5.12
CA HIS A 36 -5.53 -2.22 6.43
C HIS A 36 -6.58 -3.31 6.64
N ASN A 37 -7.84 -2.99 6.36
CA ASN A 37 -8.93 -3.96 6.45
C ASN A 37 -8.78 -5.12 5.45
N SER A 38 -8.26 -4.85 4.24
CA SER A 38 -7.97 -5.91 3.26
C SER A 38 -6.92 -6.90 3.77
N LEU A 39 -5.86 -6.42 4.43
CA LEU A 39 -4.83 -7.26 5.04
C LEU A 39 -5.39 -8.10 6.20
N LEU A 40 -6.21 -7.50 7.07
CA LEU A 40 -6.87 -8.21 8.15
C LEU A 40 -7.82 -9.29 7.62
N ALA A 41 -8.67 -8.94 6.65
CA ALA A 41 -9.59 -9.88 6.02
C ALA A 41 -8.85 -11.04 5.34
N HIS A 42 -7.80 -10.73 4.57
CA HIS A 42 -6.94 -11.73 3.95
C HIS A 42 -6.34 -12.68 4.99
N SER A 43 -5.75 -12.16 6.07
CA SER A 43 -5.13 -13.00 7.09
C SER A 43 -6.13 -13.91 7.81
N GLN A 44 -7.38 -13.47 8.01
CA GLN A 44 -8.45 -14.34 8.54
C GLN A 44 -8.80 -15.48 7.57
N VAL A 45 -8.92 -15.17 6.28
CA VAL A 45 -9.22 -16.19 5.26
C VAL A 45 -8.07 -17.19 5.14
N VAL A 46 -6.82 -16.73 5.21
CA VAL A 46 -5.64 -17.61 5.22
C VAL A 46 -5.65 -18.49 6.45
N LYS A 47 -5.92 -17.94 7.64
CA LYS A 47 -6.04 -18.74 8.86
C LYS A 47 -7.11 -19.83 8.72
N LEU A 48 -8.31 -19.45 8.26
CA LEU A 48 -9.40 -20.40 8.01
C LEU A 48 -8.97 -21.50 7.01
N TYR A 49 -8.32 -21.11 5.92
CA TYR A 49 -7.85 -22.05 4.90
C TYR A 49 -6.85 -23.06 5.47
N LYS A 50 -5.83 -22.58 6.18
CA LYS A 50 -4.78 -23.40 6.78
C LYS A 50 -5.35 -24.34 7.85
N ASP A 51 -6.21 -23.82 8.73
CA ASP A 51 -6.75 -24.58 9.85
C ASP A 51 -7.79 -25.63 9.43
N THR A 52 -8.61 -25.34 8.40
CA THR A 52 -9.79 -26.16 8.08
C THR A 52 -9.64 -26.97 6.79
N TYR A 53 -8.98 -26.41 5.77
CA TYR A 53 -9.07 -26.93 4.40
C TYR A 53 -7.75 -27.48 3.86
N GLN A 54 -6.62 -26.91 4.27
CA GLN A 54 -5.33 -27.19 3.64
C GLN A 54 -4.87 -28.64 3.81
N ALA A 55 -5.13 -29.27 4.96
CA ALA A 55 -4.76 -30.67 5.19
C ALA A 55 -5.44 -31.66 4.21
N ILE A 56 -6.66 -31.33 3.78
CA ILE A 56 -7.46 -32.17 2.87
C ILE A 56 -7.19 -31.79 1.41
N GLN A 57 -7.29 -30.50 1.09
CA GLN A 57 -7.21 -30.01 -0.28
C GLN A 57 -5.77 -29.94 -0.80
N LYS A 58 -4.79 -29.82 0.10
CA LYS A 58 -3.35 -29.70 -0.23
C LYS A 58 -3.04 -28.54 -1.17
N GLY A 59 -3.88 -27.51 -1.19
CA GLY A 59 -3.69 -26.32 -2.00
C GLY A 59 -2.88 -25.24 -1.28
N TRP A 60 -2.57 -24.18 -2.02
CA TRP A 60 -1.83 -23.02 -1.54
C TRP A 60 -2.70 -21.77 -1.61
N ILE A 61 -2.50 -20.87 -0.65
CA ILE A 61 -3.20 -19.59 -0.61
C ILE A 61 -2.19 -18.43 -0.56
N GLY A 62 -2.47 -17.36 -1.27
CA GLY A 62 -1.55 -16.23 -1.41
C GLY A 62 -2.28 -14.93 -1.68
N MET A 63 -1.53 -13.84 -1.75
CA MET A 63 -2.04 -12.53 -2.14
C MET A 63 -1.46 -12.13 -3.49
N ASN A 64 -2.29 -11.52 -4.33
CA ASN A 64 -1.85 -10.87 -5.55
C ASN A 64 -1.59 -9.38 -5.30
N VAL A 65 -0.44 -8.90 -5.73
CA VAL A 65 -0.02 -7.51 -5.57
C VAL A 65 0.21 -6.89 -6.94
N TYR A 66 -0.58 -5.89 -7.28
CA TYR A 66 -0.31 -5.04 -8.43
C TYR A 66 0.92 -4.18 -8.17
N THR A 67 1.86 -4.17 -9.12
CA THR A 67 3.13 -3.48 -8.95
C THR A 67 3.58 -2.77 -10.22
N ILE A 68 4.17 -1.59 -10.01
CA ILE A 68 4.97 -0.87 -10.98
C ILE A 68 6.37 -0.81 -10.39
N TRP A 69 7.38 -1.10 -11.21
CA TRP A 69 8.77 -0.95 -10.77
C TRP A 69 9.24 0.49 -11.01
N TYR A 70 9.89 1.08 -10.01
CA TYR A 70 10.37 2.45 -10.09
C TYR A 70 11.89 2.52 -10.09
N TYR A 71 12.44 3.11 -11.15
CA TYR A 71 13.85 3.46 -11.27
C TYR A 71 14.08 4.91 -10.86
N PRO A 72 15.21 5.24 -10.23
CA PRO A 72 15.55 6.64 -9.97
C PRO A 72 15.75 7.38 -11.30
N LEU A 73 15.24 8.61 -11.43
CA LEU A 73 15.37 9.40 -12.65
C LEU A 73 16.84 9.75 -12.95
N THR A 74 17.62 10.02 -11.91
CA THR A 74 19.06 10.28 -11.99
C THR A 74 19.82 9.45 -10.95
N ASN A 75 21.15 9.43 -11.04
CA ASN A 75 22.01 8.80 -10.04
C ASN A 75 22.21 9.64 -8.77
N SER A 76 21.41 10.70 -8.57
CA SER A 76 21.47 11.48 -7.34
C SER A 76 20.94 10.67 -6.16
N SER A 77 21.50 10.90 -4.97
CA SER A 77 21.02 10.24 -3.74
C SER A 77 19.54 10.51 -3.50
N ALA A 78 19.07 11.72 -3.81
CA ALA A 78 17.66 12.11 -3.66
C ALA A 78 16.72 11.24 -4.51
N ASP A 79 17.03 11.04 -5.80
CA ASP A 79 16.21 10.21 -6.68
C ASP A 79 16.30 8.71 -6.33
N ILE A 80 17.46 8.24 -5.88
CA ILE A 80 17.64 6.85 -5.40
C ILE A 80 16.76 6.60 -4.17
N GLU A 81 16.77 7.51 -3.20
CA GLU A 81 15.90 7.44 -2.03
C GLU A 81 14.44 7.54 -2.42
N ALA A 82 14.06 8.45 -3.33
CA ALA A 82 12.70 8.58 -3.84
C ALA A 82 12.21 7.28 -4.49
N ALA A 83 13.06 6.62 -5.28
CA ALA A 83 12.74 5.32 -5.88
C ALA A 83 12.50 4.25 -4.82
N GLN A 84 13.29 4.21 -3.74
CA GLN A 84 13.03 3.30 -2.63
C GLN A 84 11.71 3.62 -1.92
N ARG A 85 11.46 4.89 -1.58
CA ARG A 85 10.21 5.30 -0.92
C ARG A 85 8.99 4.92 -1.75
N VAL A 86 9.00 5.15 -3.05
CA VAL A 86 7.88 4.78 -3.92
C VAL A 86 7.70 3.27 -3.98
N ARG A 87 8.78 2.47 -4.02
CA ARG A 87 8.68 1.00 -3.91
C ARG A 87 8.10 0.55 -2.57
N ASP A 88 8.45 1.21 -1.47
CA ASP A 88 7.87 0.92 -0.15
C ASP A 88 6.37 1.22 -0.13
N PHE A 89 5.93 2.34 -0.71
CA PHE A 89 4.50 2.65 -0.81
C PHE A 89 3.76 1.72 -1.77
N MET A 90 4.37 1.32 -2.89
CA MET A 90 3.69 0.53 -3.93
C MET A 90 3.66 -0.97 -3.64
N ILE A 91 4.78 -1.53 -3.20
CA ILE A 91 4.96 -2.96 -2.94
C ILE A 91 5.04 -3.23 -1.44
N GLY A 92 5.89 -2.48 -0.73
CA GLY A 92 6.13 -2.66 0.71
C GLY A 92 4.86 -2.51 1.55
N TRP A 93 3.94 -1.64 1.14
CA TRP A 93 2.67 -1.41 1.84
C TRP A 93 1.84 -2.68 2.06
N ILE A 94 1.94 -3.63 1.13
CA ILE A 94 1.27 -4.92 1.21
C ILE A 94 2.21 -6.02 1.70
N ILE A 95 3.43 -6.08 1.14
CA ILE A 95 4.35 -7.19 1.41
C ILE A 95 4.95 -7.11 2.81
N GLU A 96 5.34 -5.93 3.31
CA GLU A 96 5.96 -5.85 4.64
C GLU A 96 5.02 -6.27 5.78
N PRO A 97 3.72 -5.92 5.79
CA PRO A 97 2.79 -6.48 6.77
C PRO A 97 2.72 -8.00 6.70
N LEU A 98 2.70 -8.59 5.50
CA LEU A 98 2.67 -10.03 5.33
C LEU A 98 3.95 -10.71 5.82
N VAL A 99 5.13 -10.11 5.61
CA VAL A 99 6.43 -10.72 5.95
C VAL A 99 6.85 -10.43 7.39
N PHE A 100 6.67 -9.20 7.84
CA PHE A 100 7.19 -8.69 9.11
C PHE A 100 6.11 -8.41 10.15
N GLY A 101 4.84 -8.31 9.74
CA GLY A 101 3.71 -8.01 10.63
C GLY A 101 3.44 -6.51 10.82
N ASP A 102 4.11 -5.63 10.09
CA ASP A 102 3.92 -4.18 10.21
C ASP A 102 4.23 -3.48 8.88
N TYR A 103 3.80 -2.22 8.76
CA TYR A 103 4.01 -1.38 7.57
C TYR A 103 5.46 -0.86 7.47
N PRO A 104 5.90 -0.49 6.25
CA PRO A 104 7.21 0.13 6.04
C PRO A 104 7.40 1.37 6.92
N MET A 105 8.57 1.52 7.53
CA MET A 105 8.86 2.61 8.45
C MET A 105 8.66 3.99 7.82
N ILE A 106 9.02 4.15 6.54
CA ILE A 106 8.82 5.40 5.80
C ILE A 106 7.33 5.75 5.63
N MET A 107 6.47 4.75 5.44
CA MET A 107 5.03 4.99 5.35
C MET A 107 4.48 5.44 6.69
N LYS A 108 4.87 4.79 7.79
CA LYS A 108 4.48 5.18 9.15
C LYS A 108 4.91 6.61 9.45
N LYS A 109 6.13 6.99 9.07
CA LYS A 109 6.66 8.36 9.21
C LYS A 109 5.84 9.36 8.39
N ASN A 110 5.57 9.08 7.12
CA ASN A 110 5.00 10.06 6.20
C ASN A 110 3.48 10.21 6.33
N ALA A 111 2.77 9.09 6.51
CA ALA A 111 1.32 9.07 6.70
C ALA A 111 0.91 9.42 8.14
N GLY A 112 1.75 9.08 9.12
CA GLY A 112 1.50 9.35 10.54
C GLY A 112 0.21 8.70 11.02
N SER A 113 -0.61 9.45 11.75
CA SER A 113 -1.88 8.98 12.32
C SER A 113 -2.94 8.55 11.29
N ARG A 114 -2.73 8.83 10.00
CA ARG A 114 -3.64 8.44 8.92
C ARG A 114 -3.46 6.98 8.50
N LEU A 115 -2.31 6.39 8.80
CA LEU A 115 -2.06 4.97 8.63
C LEU A 115 -2.48 4.24 9.90
N PRO A 116 -3.48 3.33 9.85
CA PRO A 116 -3.84 2.51 11.00
C PRO A 116 -2.64 1.70 11.49
N SER A 117 -2.60 1.43 12.79
CA SER A 117 -1.59 0.57 13.40
C SER A 117 -2.19 -0.80 13.68
N PHE A 118 -1.41 -1.86 13.42
CA PHE A 118 -1.79 -3.19 13.88
C PHE A 118 -1.63 -3.28 15.40
N THR A 119 -2.62 -3.86 16.07
CA THR A 119 -2.42 -4.39 17.41
C THR A 119 -1.42 -5.55 17.37
N GLN A 120 -0.86 -5.93 18.52
CA GLN A 120 0.04 -7.08 18.58
C GLN A 120 -0.59 -8.36 17.99
N LYS A 121 -1.85 -8.62 18.34
CA LYS A 121 -2.59 -9.80 17.85
C LYS A 121 -2.79 -9.75 16.33
N GLU A 122 -3.12 -8.59 15.78
CA GLU A 122 -3.29 -8.43 14.33
C GLU A 122 -1.95 -8.56 13.60
N SER A 123 -0.88 -8.00 14.16
CA SER A 123 0.47 -8.11 13.62
C SER A 123 0.91 -9.57 13.52
N GLU A 124 0.73 -10.34 14.61
CA GLU A 124 1.01 -11.78 14.65
C GLU A 124 0.15 -12.57 13.66
N GLN A 125 -1.10 -12.16 13.44
CA GLN A 125 -2.02 -12.83 12.53
C GLN A 125 -1.71 -12.55 11.05
N VAL A 126 -1.35 -11.31 10.69
CA VAL A 126 -1.03 -10.92 9.31
C VAL A 126 0.33 -11.46 8.89
N LYS A 127 1.29 -11.51 9.82
CA LYS A 127 2.62 -12.07 9.58
C LYS A 127 2.55 -13.54 9.18
N GLY A 128 3.14 -13.87 8.03
CA GLY A 128 3.15 -15.22 7.48
C GLY A 128 1.81 -15.69 6.90
N SER A 129 0.85 -14.77 6.70
CA SER A 129 -0.46 -15.11 6.12
C SER A 129 -0.41 -15.29 4.60
N PHE A 130 0.49 -16.15 4.11
CA PHE A 130 0.59 -16.55 2.71
C PHE A 130 1.41 -17.84 2.59
N ASP A 131 1.22 -18.57 1.49
CA ASP A 131 2.10 -19.64 1.01
C ASP A 131 2.93 -19.18 -0.19
N PHE A 132 2.36 -18.26 -0.99
CA PHE A 132 3.04 -17.59 -2.10
C PHE A 132 2.58 -16.14 -2.24
N ILE A 133 3.37 -15.32 -2.91
CA ILE A 133 3.02 -13.96 -3.32
C ILE A 133 3.04 -13.93 -4.84
N SER A 134 1.98 -13.41 -5.45
CA SER A 134 1.93 -13.20 -6.91
C SER A 134 2.01 -11.72 -7.23
N LEU A 135 2.74 -11.38 -8.28
CA LEU A 135 2.95 -10.01 -8.72
C LEU A 135 2.28 -9.79 -10.06
N ASN A 136 1.38 -8.81 -10.13
CA ASN A 136 0.83 -8.31 -11.38
C ASN A 136 1.68 -7.11 -11.82
N HIS A 137 2.62 -7.35 -12.74
CA HIS A 137 3.53 -6.34 -13.27
C HIS A 137 3.28 -6.12 -14.76
N TYR A 138 3.22 -4.85 -15.17
CA TYR A 138 2.98 -4.46 -16.57
C TYR A 138 4.00 -3.47 -17.10
N THR A 139 4.49 -2.57 -16.25
CA THR A 139 5.35 -1.48 -16.68
C THR A 139 6.26 -1.01 -15.55
N SER A 140 7.28 -0.26 -15.94
CA SER A 140 8.20 0.44 -15.04
C SER A 140 8.19 1.92 -15.37
N SER A 141 8.49 2.77 -14.39
CA SER A 141 8.55 4.23 -14.55
C SER A 141 9.78 4.80 -13.84
N TYR A 142 10.20 5.98 -14.28
CA TYR A 142 11.24 6.73 -13.60
C TYR A 142 10.62 7.64 -12.55
N VAL A 143 11.35 7.89 -11.46
CA VAL A 143 10.87 8.75 -10.39
C VAL A 143 11.95 9.69 -9.90
N ALA A 144 11.56 10.95 -9.71
CA ALA A 144 12.40 11.97 -9.10
C ALA A 144 11.91 12.30 -7.68
N ASP A 145 12.83 12.76 -6.85
CA ASP A 145 12.50 13.33 -5.56
C ASP A 145 11.55 14.52 -5.69
N ASN A 146 10.66 14.67 -4.71
CA ASN A 146 9.78 15.81 -4.60
C ASN A 146 9.62 16.24 -3.13
N SER A 147 10.75 16.52 -2.50
CA SER A 147 10.84 17.05 -1.13
C SER A 147 10.29 18.47 -0.96
N GLU A 148 9.93 19.15 -2.05
CA GLU A 148 9.27 20.46 -2.02
C GLU A 148 7.84 20.41 -1.47
N ILE A 149 7.20 19.23 -1.44
CA ILE A 149 5.88 19.07 -0.80
C ILE A 149 6.03 19.24 0.71
N SER A 150 5.23 20.10 1.33
CA SER A 150 5.26 20.27 2.78
C SER A 150 4.52 19.14 3.49
N TYR A 151 5.05 18.70 4.63
CA TYR A 151 4.35 17.78 5.54
C TYR A 151 3.04 18.35 6.07
N THR A 152 2.90 19.68 6.10
CA THR A 152 1.71 20.42 6.56
C THR A 152 0.64 20.55 5.49
N ASP A 153 0.97 20.25 4.23
CA ASP A 153 0.00 20.33 3.14
C ASP A 153 -1.07 19.25 3.30
N LEU A 154 -2.26 19.52 2.74
CA LEU A 154 -3.23 18.46 2.50
C LEU A 154 -2.60 17.46 1.51
N ARG A 155 -2.52 16.19 1.93
CA ARG A 155 -1.88 15.10 1.19
C ARG A 155 -2.83 13.92 1.01
N ASP A 156 -2.85 13.35 -0.19
CA ASP A 156 -3.36 12.02 -0.45
C ASP A 156 -2.24 10.99 -0.32
N TYR A 157 -2.59 9.72 -0.53
CA TYR A 157 -1.65 8.62 -0.57
C TYR A 157 -0.46 8.86 -1.53
N ASN A 158 -0.69 9.48 -2.71
CA ASN A 158 0.39 9.72 -3.68
C ASN A 158 1.37 10.79 -3.20
N LYS A 159 0.86 11.90 -2.64
CA LYS A 159 1.72 12.96 -2.09
C LYS A 159 2.56 12.51 -0.90
N ASP A 160 2.12 11.49 -0.17
CA ASP A 160 2.89 10.91 0.94
C ASP A 160 4.17 10.17 0.52
N MET A 161 4.35 9.91 -0.76
CA MET A 161 5.59 9.35 -1.29
C MET A 161 6.71 10.41 -1.41
N PHE A 162 6.35 11.70 -1.41
CA PHE A 162 7.27 12.82 -1.68
C PHE A 162 8.10 12.60 -2.95
N ALA A 163 7.43 12.20 -4.03
CA ALA A 163 8.07 11.85 -5.28
C ALA A 163 7.21 12.24 -6.49
N LYS A 164 7.86 12.43 -7.65
CA LYS A 164 7.22 12.74 -8.94
C LYS A 164 7.56 11.65 -9.96
N THR A 165 6.57 10.88 -10.37
CA THR A 165 6.72 9.86 -11.43
C THR A 165 6.78 10.51 -12.81
N ARG A 166 7.63 9.98 -13.69
CA ARG A 166 7.84 10.44 -15.08
C ARG A 166 7.49 9.34 -16.07
#